data_AF-A0A4V3RQU5-F1
#
_entry.id   AF-A0A4V3RQU5-F1
#
_cell.length_a   1.000
_cell.length_b   1.000
_cell.length_c   1.000
_cell.angle_alpha   90.00
_cell.angle_beta   90.00
_cell.angle_gamma   90.00
#
_symmetry.space_group_name_H-M   'P 1'
#
loop_
_entity.id
_entity.type
_entity.pdbx_description
1 polymer ?
#
loop_
_entity_poly.entity_id
_entity_poly.type
_entity_poly.pdbx_seq_one_letter_code
_entity_poly.pdbx_strand_id
1 'polypeptide(L)'
;MIPGSDKDHPSLFKSFAFAIQGFCFAFTTERNIKIMVGGLVFCVAMGLFLGCTATEWACLLIGCGVVLSAELLNTSIETLVDLVSPEYNTLAGRAKDIAAAAVYTLSVMIALMGIVIFVAAALRKFG
;
A
#
# COMPACT_ATOMS: atom_id res chain seq x y z
N MET A 1 21.57 -6.54 10.17
CA MET A 1 21.14 -6.81 11.56
C MET A 1 19.72 -7.36 11.47
N ILE A 2 19.47 -8.58 11.94
CA ILE A 2 18.12 -9.16 11.96
C ILE A 2 17.44 -8.64 13.23
N PRO A 3 16.37 -7.83 13.16
CA PRO A 3 15.67 -7.35 14.34
C PRO A 3 15.10 -8.55 15.11
N GLY A 4 15.44 -8.68 16.40
CA GLY A 4 14.93 -9.75 17.28
C GLY A 4 15.94 -10.81 17.75
N SER A 5 17.23 -10.67 17.41
CA SER A 5 18.27 -11.60 17.91
C SER A 5 18.72 -11.36 19.36
N ASP A 6 18.35 -10.22 19.97
CA ASP A 6 18.61 -9.92 21.38
C ASP A 6 17.32 -10.02 22.20
N LYS A 7 17.44 -10.47 23.46
CA LYS A 7 16.31 -10.68 24.40
C LYS A 7 15.59 -9.38 24.81
N ASP A 8 16.14 -8.22 24.44
CA ASP A 8 15.54 -6.92 24.68
C ASP A 8 14.72 -6.47 23.46
N HIS A 9 13.41 -6.38 23.63
CA HIS A 9 12.55 -5.79 22.61
C HIS A 9 13.01 -4.36 22.29
N PRO A 10 13.17 -4.00 21.01
CA PRO A 10 13.54 -2.64 20.64
C PRO A 10 12.53 -1.65 21.23
N SER A 11 13.03 -0.56 21.81
CA SER A 11 12.19 0.56 22.25
C SER A 11 11.22 0.98 21.15
N LEU A 12 10.01 1.43 21.48
CA LEU A 12 8.99 1.84 20.51
C LEU A 12 9.56 2.74 19.39
N PHE A 13 10.41 3.70 19.76
CA PHE A 13 11.07 4.60 18.82
C PHE A 13 11.94 3.88 17.77
N LYS A 14 12.70 2.85 18.20
CA LYS A 14 13.49 2.01 17.28
C LYS A 14 12.59 1.20 16.35
N SER A 15 11.48 0.66 16.84
CA SER A 15 10.51 -0.08 16.00
C SER A 15 9.89 0.82 14.92
N PHE A 16 9.52 2.05 15.26
CA PHE A 16 9.08 3.04 14.28
C PHE A 16 10.18 3.39 13.28
N ALA A 17 11.41 3.59 13.73
CA ALA A 17 12.54 3.87 12.85
C ALA A 17 12.76 2.73 11.84
N PHE A 18 12.67 1.47 12.26
CA PHE A 18 12.76 0.31 11.36
C PHE A 18 11.60 0.25 10.36
N ALA A 19 10.37 0.52 10.80
CA ALA A 19 9.21 0.56 9.90
C ALA A 19 9.36 1.67 8.84
N ILE A 20 9.81 2.87 9.23
CA ILE A 20 10.07 3.97 8.32
C ILE A 20 11.18 3.62 7.34
N GLN A 21 12.27 3.02 7.82
CA GLN A 21 13.37 2.58 6.96
C GLN A 21 12.89 1.56 5.91
N GLY A 22 12.08 0.58 6.31
CA GLY A 22 11.49 -0.40 5.40
C GLY A 22 10.59 0.24 4.35
N PHE A 23 9.73 1.18 4.76
CA PHE A 23 8.89 1.93 3.84
C PHE A 23 9.71 2.78 2.86
N CYS A 24 10.72 3.51 3.35
CA CYS A 24 11.60 4.32 2.49
C CYS A 24 12.34 3.45 1.48
N PHE A 25 12.83 2.28 1.88
CA PHE A 25 13.46 1.33 0.97
C PHE A 25 12.50 0.93 -0.15
N ALA A 26 11.31 0.41 0.20
CA ALA A 26 10.29 0.01 -0.78
C ALA A 26 9.85 1.18 -1.67
N PHE A 27 9.72 2.39 -1.12
CA PHE A 27 9.39 3.58 -1.90
C PHE A 27 10.49 3.93 -2.91
N THR A 28 11.76 3.72 -2.60
CA THR A 28 12.86 4.01 -3.54
C THR A 28 13.00 2.95 -4.63
N THR A 29 12.79 1.67 -4.31
CA THR A 29 12.97 0.54 -5.23
C THR A 29 11.73 0.27 -6.08
N GLU A 30 10.54 0.30 -5.48
CA GLU A 30 9.32 -0.17 -6.13
C GLU A 30 8.59 0.94 -6.89
N ARG A 31 8.39 0.73 -8.19
CA ARG A 31 7.62 1.64 -9.03
C ARG A 31 6.15 1.69 -8.62
N ASN A 32 5.56 0.55 -8.26
CA ASN A 32 4.15 0.47 -7.87
C ASN A 32 3.86 1.27 -6.60
N ILE A 33 4.73 1.19 -5.58
CA ILE A 33 4.62 2.01 -4.36
C ILE A 33 4.59 3.51 -4.71
N LYS A 34 5.45 3.97 -5.63
CA LYS A 34 5.45 5.39 -6.07
C LYS A 34 4.12 5.77 -6.73
N ILE A 35 3.57 4.90 -7.57
CA ILE A 35 2.27 5.11 -8.23
C ILE A 35 1.15 5.18 -7.18
N MET A 36 1.13 4.27 -6.21
CA MET A 36 0.11 4.24 -5.15
C MET A 36 0.19 5.45 -4.23
N VAL A 37 1.40 5.90 -3.85
CA VAL A 37 1.59 7.14 -3.09
C VAL A 37 1.12 8.35 -3.92
N GLY A 38 1.42 8.39 -5.22
CA GLY A 38 0.88 9.42 -6.12
C GLY A 38 -0.65 9.41 -6.16
N GLY A 39 -1.26 8.22 -6.20
CA GLY A 39 -2.71 8.04 -6.12
C GLY A 39 -3.30 8.53 -4.79
N LEU A 40 -2.63 8.27 -3.66
CA LEU A 40 -3.02 8.81 -2.35
C LEU A 40 -2.98 10.35 -2.35
N VAL A 41 -1.90 10.96 -2.86
CA VAL A 41 -1.79 12.42 -2.97
C VAL A 41 -2.92 12.99 -3.83
N PHE A 42 -3.22 12.34 -4.96
CA PHE A 42 -4.35 12.71 -5.81
C PHE A 42 -5.69 12.61 -5.06
N CYS A 43 -5.94 11.51 -4.35
CA CYS A 43 -7.15 11.33 -3.56
C CYS A 43 -7.30 12.40 -2.48
N VAL A 44 -6.20 12.79 -1.82
CA VAL A 44 -6.19 13.86 -0.83
C VAL A 44 -6.53 15.20 -1.48
N ALA A 45 -5.88 15.54 -2.60
CA ALA A 45 -6.14 16.78 -3.31
C ALA A 45 -7.61 16.87 -3.76
N MET A 46 -8.14 15.79 -4.33
CA MET A 46 -9.53 15.71 -4.77
C MET A 46 -10.53 15.75 -3.61
N GLY A 47 -10.25 15.06 -2.51
CA GLY A 47 -11.11 15.05 -1.32
C GLY A 47 -11.21 16.43 -0.68
N LEU A 48 -10.10 17.18 -0.62
CA LEU A 48 -10.09 18.56 -0.16
C LEU A 48 -10.83 19.47 -1.14
N PHE A 49 -10.57 19.34 -2.44
CA PHE A 49 -11.20 20.15 -3.47
C PHE A 49 -12.72 19.97 -3.50
N LEU A 50 -13.22 18.74 -3.41
CA LEU A 50 -14.66 18.45 -3.49
C LEU A 50 -15.41 18.62 -2.17
N GLY A 51 -14.69 18.82 -1.05
CA GLY A 51 -15.32 18.94 0.27
C GLY A 51 -15.91 17.61 0.75
N CYS A 52 -15.11 16.55 0.69
CA CYS A 52 -15.52 15.23 1.21
C CYS A 52 -15.87 15.29 2.71
N THR A 53 -16.89 14.53 3.08
CA THR A 53 -17.32 14.34 4.47
C THR A 53 -16.30 13.53 5.26
N ALA A 54 -16.39 13.57 6.60
CA ALA A 54 -15.52 12.78 7.47
C ALA A 54 -15.57 11.26 7.16
N THR A 55 -16.75 10.73 6.83
CA THR A 55 -16.92 9.32 6.48
C THR A 55 -16.25 8.97 5.15
N GLU A 56 -16.38 9.83 4.15
CA GLU A 56 -15.71 9.65 2.85
C GLU A 56 -14.19 9.70 3.00
N TRP A 57 -13.69 10.62 3.82
CA TRP A 57 -12.27 10.67 4.18
C TRP A 57 -11.80 9.40 4.87
N ALA A 58 -12.54 8.89 5.84
CA ALA A 58 -12.21 7.64 6.51
C ALA A 58 -12.10 6.49 5.51
N CYS A 59 -13.07 6.37 4.59
CA CYS A 59 -13.03 5.37 3.53
C CYS A 59 -11.83 5.53 2.59
N LEU A 60 -11.54 6.75 2.12
CA LEU A 60 -10.39 7.01 1.23
C LEU A 60 -9.06 6.68 1.91
N LEU A 61 -8.86 7.15 3.15
CA LEU A 61 -7.61 6.92 3.89
C LEU A 61 -7.39 5.44 4.20
N ILE A 62 -8.45 4.74 4.65
CA ILE A 62 -8.37 3.30 4.90
C ILE A 62 -8.10 2.55 3.59
N GLY A 63 -8.82 2.87 2.51
CA GLY A 63 -8.63 2.22 1.21
C GLY A 63 -7.21 2.37 0.67
N CYS A 64 -6.70 3.61 0.64
CA CYS A 64 -5.33 3.88 0.20
C CYS A 64 -4.29 3.22 1.12
N GLY A 65 -4.51 3.24 2.43
CA GLY A 65 -3.62 2.59 3.40
C GLY A 65 -3.56 1.07 3.22
N VAL A 66 -4.70 0.44 2.93
CA VAL A 66 -4.79 -1.01 2.70
C VAL A 66 -4.11 -1.40 1.39
N VAL A 67 -4.26 -0.62 0.31
CA VAL A 67 -3.54 -0.84 -0.95
C VAL A 67 -2.03 -0.73 -0.78
N LEU A 68 -1.55 0.33 -0.12
CA LEU A 68 -0.11 0.49 0.16
C LEU A 68 0.43 -0.64 1.03
N SER A 69 -0.33 -1.07 2.04
CA SER A 69 0.06 -2.19 2.89
C SER A 69 0.13 -3.50 2.11
N ALA A 70 -0.82 -3.74 1.21
CA ALA A 70 -0.82 -4.93 0.36
C ALA A 70 0.38 -4.96 -0.60
N GLU A 71 0.77 -3.83 -1.18
CA GLU A 71 1.96 -3.75 -2.04
C GLU A 71 3.25 -4.00 -1.24
N LEU A 72 3.38 -3.44 -0.03
CA LEU A 72 4.53 -3.73 0.84
C LEU A 72 4.61 -5.22 1.20
N LEU A 73 3.46 -5.86 1.45
CA LEU A 73 3.37 -7.30 1.67
C LEU A 73 3.77 -8.07 0.40
N ASN A 74 3.31 -7.66 -0.78
CA ASN A 74 3.73 -8.24 -2.05
C ASN A 74 5.25 -8.19 -2.23
N THR A 75 5.87 -7.01 -2.06
CA THR A 75 7.32 -6.85 -2.14
C THR A 75 8.06 -7.73 -1.11
N SER A 76 7.51 -7.87 0.11
CA SER A 76 8.09 -8.76 1.13
C SER A 76 8.02 -10.23 0.72
N ILE A 77 6.92 -10.66 0.09
CA ILE A 77 6.75 -12.02 -0.42
C ILE A 77 7.72 -12.26 -1.58
N GLU A 78 7.83 -11.32 -2.52
CA GLU A 78 8.78 -11.39 -3.62
C GLU A 78 10.21 -11.53 -3.11
N THR A 79 10.60 -10.68 -2.14
CA THR A 79 11.92 -10.72 -1.49
C THR A 79 12.18 -12.07 -0.79
N LEU A 80 11.18 -12.61 -0.10
CA LEU A 80 11.30 -13.91 0.56
C LEU A 80 11.43 -15.04 -0.47
N VAL A 81 10.64 -15.01 -1.54
CA VAL A 81 10.70 -16.01 -2.61
C VAL A 81 12.06 -15.97 -3.31
N ASP A 82 12.60 -14.78 -3.58
CA ASP A 82 13.94 -14.62 -4.16
C ASP A 82 15.06 -15.12 -3.24
N LEU A 83 14.87 -14.99 -1.92
CA LEU A 83 15.80 -15.54 -0.94
C LEU A 83 15.77 -17.07 -0.89
N VAL A 84 14.59 -17.69 -0.92
CA VAL A 84 14.44 -19.15 -0.71
C VAL A 84 14.47 -19.98 -2.00
N SER A 85 14.20 -19.37 -3.16
CA SER A 85 14.18 -20.04 -4.47
C SER A 85 14.92 -19.19 -5.52
N PRO A 86 16.26 -19.08 -5.43
CA PRO A 86 17.06 -18.29 -6.37
C PRO A 86 17.10 -18.87 -7.79
N GLU A 87 16.87 -20.18 -7.94
CA GLU A 87 16.72 -20.84 -9.23
C GLU A 87 15.25 -20.85 -9.69
N TYR A 88 15.04 -20.95 -11.01
CA TYR A 88 13.70 -20.96 -11.58
C TYR A 88 12.85 -22.11 -11.02
N ASN A 89 11.74 -21.75 -10.38
CA ASN A 89 10.78 -22.69 -9.82
C ASN A 89 9.35 -22.27 -10.19
N THR A 90 8.58 -23.19 -10.75
CA THR A 90 7.23 -22.92 -11.23
C THR A 90 6.25 -22.56 -10.11
N LEU A 91 6.43 -23.11 -8.91
CA LEU A 91 5.61 -22.76 -7.74
C LEU A 91 5.99 -21.40 -7.17
N ALA A 92 7.28 -21.05 -7.18
CA ALA A 92 7.76 -19.72 -6.79
C ALA A 92 7.18 -18.63 -7.71
N GLY A 93 7.17 -18.88 -9.03
CA GLY A 93 6.52 -17.99 -10.00
C GLY A 93 5.04 -17.79 -9.71
N ARG A 94 4.29 -18.90 -9.51
CA ARG A 94 2.86 -18.83 -9.16
C ARG A 94 2.60 -18.06 -7.86
N ALA A 95 3.46 -18.20 -6.85
CA ALA A 95 3.32 -17.46 -5.60
C ALA A 95 3.44 -15.94 -5.81
N LYS A 96 4.43 -15.51 -6.60
CA LYS A 96 4.59 -14.09 -6.98
C LYS A 96 3.40 -13.59 -7.81
N ASP A 97 2.96 -14.35 -8.80
CA ASP A 97 1.82 -13.97 -9.64
C ASP A 97 0.54 -13.79 -8.83
N ILE A 98 0.28 -14.68 -7.86
CA ILE A 98 -0.89 -14.58 -6.98
C ILE A 98 -0.79 -13.39 -6.03
N ALA A 99 0.39 -13.12 -5.47
CA ALA A 99 0.62 -11.96 -4.61
C ALA A 99 0.39 -10.65 -5.38
N ALA A 100 0.91 -10.54 -6.61
CA ALA A 100 0.67 -9.40 -7.48
C ALA A 100 -0.81 -9.27 -7.87
N ALA A 101 -1.50 -10.38 -8.17
CA ALA A 101 -2.93 -10.39 -8.48
C ALA A 101 -3.79 -9.92 -7.30
N ALA A 102 -3.39 -10.24 -6.06
CA ALA A 102 -4.07 -9.77 -4.86
C ALA A 102 -4.00 -8.24 -4.75
N VAL A 103 -2.81 -7.65 -4.94
CA VAL A 103 -2.65 -6.18 -4.90
C VAL A 103 -3.38 -5.52 -6.05
N TYR A 104 -3.33 -6.09 -7.25
CA TYR A 104 -4.07 -5.59 -8.41
C TYR A 104 -5.58 -5.53 -8.13
N THR A 105 -6.15 -6.64 -7.65
CA THR A 105 -7.59 -6.74 -7.37
C THR A 105 -8.02 -5.71 -6.34
N LEU A 106 -7.24 -5.57 -5.26
CA LEU A 106 -7.50 -4.59 -4.21
C LEU A 106 -7.40 -3.15 -4.74
N SER A 107 -6.39 -2.85 -5.55
CA SER A 107 -6.18 -1.53 -6.16
C SER A 107 -7.36 -1.13 -7.04
N VAL A 108 -7.90 -2.06 -7.84
CA VAL A 108 -9.09 -1.81 -8.67
C VAL A 108 -10.31 -1.50 -7.80
N MET A 109 -10.56 -2.30 -6.76
CA MET A 109 -11.72 -2.08 -5.88
C MET A 109 -11.66 -0.73 -5.15
N ILE A 110 -10.48 -0.35 -4.65
CA ILE A 110 -10.30 0.94 -3.98
C ILE A 110 -10.38 2.11 -4.97
N ALA A 111 -9.89 1.95 -6.21
CA ALA A 111 -10.08 2.97 -7.25
C ALA A 111 -11.56 3.18 -7.57
N LEU A 112 -12.35 2.10 -7.70
CA LEU A 112 -13.79 2.19 -7.91
C LEU A 112 -14.50 2.87 -6.73
N MET A 113 -14.14 2.52 -5.49
CA MET A 113 -14.65 3.19 -4.30
C MET A 113 -14.35 4.70 -4.32
N GLY A 114 -13.12 5.09 -4.69
CA GLY A 114 -12.73 6.48 -4.83
C GLY A 114 -13.55 7.23 -5.88
N ILE A 115 -13.81 6.61 -7.04
CA ILE A 115 -14.68 7.18 -8.08
C ILE A 115 -16.09 7.44 -7.54
N VAL A 116 -16.69 6.46 -6.85
CA VAL A 116 -18.03 6.60 -6.26
C VAL A 116 -18.07 7.78 -5.27
N ILE A 117 -17.06 7.87 -4.40
CA ILE A 117 -16.94 8.96 -3.41
C ILE A 117 -16.80 10.31 -4.10
N PHE A 118 -15.92 10.44 -5.09
CA PHE A 118 -15.70 11.72 -5.77
C PHE A 118 -16.89 12.14 -6.63
N VAL A 119 -17.60 11.21 -7.28
CA VAL A 119 -18.83 11.54 -8.00
C VAL A 119 -19.90 12.03 -7.03
N ALA A 120 -20.11 11.35 -5.90
CA ALA A 120 -21.07 11.78 -4.90
C ALA A 120 -20.72 13.16 -4.31
N ALA A 121 -19.45 13.39 -4.00
CA ALA A 121 -18.98 14.68 -3.48
C ALA A 121 -19.13 15.80 -4.52
N ALA A 122 -18.83 15.54 -5.80
CA ALA A 122 -19.00 16.49 -6.88
C ALA A 122 -20.48 16.87 -7.10
N LEU A 123 -21.38 15.88 -7.09
CA LEU A 123 -22.82 16.12 -7.19
C LEU A 123 -23.32 17.00 -6.04
N ARG A 124 -22.86 16.77 -4.80
CA ARG A 124 -23.22 17.64 -3.66
C ARG A 124 -22.66 19.06 -3.76
N LYS A 125 -21.51 19.24 -4.42
CA LYS A 125 -20.83 20.53 -4.50
C LYS A 125 -21.34 21.41 -5.65
N PHE A 126 -21.74 20.81 -6.77
CA PHE A 126 -22.06 21.53 -8.01
C PHE A 126 -23.50 21.33 -8.51
N GLY A 127 -24.26 20.38 -7.95
CA GLY A 127 -25.69 20.17 -8.23
C GLY A 127 -26.56 20.82 -7.17
#